data_AF-A0A920JEG7-F1
#
_entry.id   AF-A0A920JEG7-F1
#
_cell.length_a   1.000
_cell.length_b   1.000
_cell.length_c   1.000
_cell.angle_alpha   90.00
_cell.angle_beta   90.00
_cell.angle_gamma   90.00
#
_symmetry.space_group_name_H-M   'P 1'
#
loop_
_entity.id
_entity.type
_entity.pdbx_description
1 polymer ?
#
loop_
_entity_poly.entity_id
_entity_poly.type
_entity_poly.pdbx_seq_one_letter_code
_entity_poly.pdbx_strand_id
1 'polypeptide(L)'
;MVRDPWSSCYYRQEQQGLVIGPYEMNAEAWGLDGIDWSFDNALLPPDTERLEPHLEKVAERIPVFGDAGIKRVVSGPITQLRMETFCLVRLRD
;
A
#
# COMPACT_ATOMS: atom_id res chain seq x y z
N MET A 1 8.35 2.19 12.97
CA MET A 1 7.05 2.11 12.27
C MET A 1 6.11 3.09 12.93
N VAL A 2 5.41 3.91 12.15
CA VAL A 2 4.41 4.87 12.63
C VAL A 2 3.05 4.44 12.09
N ARG A 3 1.99 4.57 12.89
CA ARG A 3 0.61 4.39 12.44
C ARG A 3 -0.08 5.74 12.48
N ASP A 4 -0.79 6.07 11.41
CA ASP A 4 -1.47 7.34 11.24
C ASP A 4 -2.97 7.11 11.01
N PRO A 5 -3.79 7.27 12.06
CA PRO A 5 -5.24 7.11 11.96
C PRO A 5 -5.92 8.10 11.01
N TRP A 6 -5.32 9.27 10.74
CA TRP A 6 -5.92 10.30 9.89
C TRP A 6 -5.96 9.87 8.42
N SER A 7 -4.83 9.41 7.91
CA SER A 7 -4.70 8.85 6.56
C SER A 7 -5.11 7.38 6.46
N SER A 8 -5.38 6.73 7.60
CA SER A 8 -5.58 5.27 7.68
C SER A 8 -4.40 4.53 7.05
N CYS A 9 -3.17 4.92 7.39
CA CYS A 9 -1.94 4.35 6.85
C CYS A 9 -0.96 3.98 7.96
N TYR A 10 -0.02 3.07 7.66
CA TYR A 10 1.23 2.95 8.41
C TYR A 10 2.42 3.37 7.55
N TYR A 11 3.48 3.80 8.21
CA TYR A 11 4.73 4.24 7.60
C TYR A 11 5.91 3.48 8.17
N ARG A 12 6.83 3.08 7.29
CA ARG A 12 8.11 2.46 7.68
C ARG A 12 9.23 3.00 6.81
N GLN A 13 10.32 3.41 7.44
CA GLN A 13 11.52 3.78 6.68
C GLN A 13 12.12 2.53 6.03
N GLU A 14 12.55 2.68 4.78
CA GLU A 14 13.25 1.66 4.00
C GLU A 14 14.46 2.29 3.32
N GLN A 15 15.64 2.16 3.95
CA GLN A 15 16.86 2.88 3.54
C GLN A 15 16.60 4.41 3.50
N GLN A 16 16.87 5.06 2.37
CA GLN A 16 16.51 6.46 2.08
C GLN A 16 15.09 6.57 1.50
N GLY A 17 14.20 5.62 1.82
CA GLY A 17 12.86 5.52 1.28
C GLY A 17 11.79 5.42 2.36
N LEU A 18 10.54 5.44 1.90
CA LEU A 18 9.36 5.32 2.74
C LEU A 18 8.47 4.21 2.18
N VAL A 19 8.10 3.27 3.03
CA VAL A 19 6.99 2.34 2.78
C VAL A 19 5.74 2.92 3.40
N ILE A 20 4.69 2.99 2.61
CA ILE A 20 3.38 3.49 2.99
C ILE A 20 2.38 2.35 2.79
N GLY A 21 1.67 1.99 3.84
CA GLY A 21 0.65 0.94 3.77
C GLY A 21 -0.72 1.45 4.15
N PRO A 22 -1.57 1.79 3.16
CA PRO A 22 -2.96 2.14 3.40
C PRO A 22 -3.78 0.95 3.91
N TYR A 23 -4.66 1.21 4.86
CA TYR A 23 -5.73 0.32 5.29
C TYR A 23 -7.04 0.79 4.65
N GLU A 24 -7.47 0.06 3.62
CA GLU A 24 -8.63 0.38 2.82
C GLU A 24 -9.93 -0.02 3.55
N MET A 25 -10.93 0.87 3.58
CA MET A 25 -12.24 0.54 4.14
C MET A 25 -12.99 -0.49 3.29
N ASN A 26 -12.88 -0.39 1.96
CA ASN A 26 -13.59 -1.22 0.97
C ASN A 26 -12.62 -2.12 0.20
N ALA A 27 -11.67 -2.76 0.89
CA ALA A 27 -10.77 -3.70 0.24
C ALA A 27 -11.57 -4.86 -0.36
N GLU A 28 -11.23 -5.23 -1.59
CA GLU A 28 -11.85 -6.37 -2.25
C GLU A 28 -11.39 -7.69 -1.62
N ALA A 29 -12.34 -8.61 -1.49
CA ALA A 29 -12.04 -9.99 -1.14
C ALA A 29 -11.50 -10.73 -2.38
N TRP A 30 -10.58 -11.66 -2.16
CA TRP A 30 -9.99 -12.47 -3.24
C TRP A 30 -9.80 -13.91 -2.82
N GLY A 31 -9.84 -14.80 -3.81
CA GLY A 31 -9.73 -16.23 -3.58
C GLY A 31 -10.97 -16.85 -2.92
N LEU A 32 -12.13 -16.18 -2.99
CA LEU A 32 -13.39 -16.69 -2.42
C LEU A 32 -13.83 -18.01 -3.08
N ASP A 33 -13.59 -18.14 -4.39
CA ASP A 33 -13.89 -19.34 -5.18
C ASP A 33 -12.72 -20.36 -5.18
N GLY A 34 -11.73 -20.15 -4.32
CA GLY A 34 -10.48 -20.89 -4.28
C GLY A 34 -9.30 -20.10 -4.84
N ILE A 35 -8.11 -20.52 -4.43
CA ILE A 35 -6.83 -19.96 -4.86
C ILE A 35 -6.14 -21.03 -5.69
N ASP A 36 -5.50 -20.62 -6.79
CA ASP A 36 -4.66 -21.51 -7.59
C ASP A 36 -3.55 -22.11 -6.71
N TRP A 37 -3.42 -23.44 -6.70
CA TRP A 37 -2.39 -24.15 -5.93
C TRP A 37 -0.96 -23.80 -6.37
N SER A 38 -0.78 -23.25 -7.57
CA SER A 38 0.49 -22.76 -8.07
C SER A 38 0.80 -21.31 -7.65
N PHE A 39 -0.12 -20.63 -6.96
CA PHE A 39 0.10 -19.27 -6.47
C PHE A 39 1.11 -19.28 -5.31
N ASP A 40 2.37 -19.01 -5.64
CA ASP A 40 3.48 -18.88 -4.70
C ASP A 40 4.34 -17.65 -5.05
N ASN A 41 4.70 -16.86 -4.03
CA ASN A 41 5.51 -15.65 -4.14
C ASN A 41 5.04 -14.65 -5.23
N ALA A 42 3.76 -14.70 -5.61
CA ALA A 42 3.16 -13.85 -6.62
C ALA A 42 2.47 -12.63 -5.98
N LEU A 43 2.34 -11.57 -6.77
CA LEU A 43 1.62 -10.36 -6.40
C LEU A 43 0.38 -10.19 -7.28
N LEU A 44 -0.61 -9.52 -6.73
CA LEU A 44 -1.79 -9.12 -7.47
C LEU A 44 -1.50 -7.83 -8.25
N PRO A 45 -2.23 -7.57 -9.35
CA PRO A 45 -2.16 -6.29 -10.04
C PRO A 45 -2.48 -5.15 -9.05
N PRO A 46 -1.66 -4.09 -9.00
CA PRO A 46 -1.93 -2.96 -8.14
C PRO A 46 -3.12 -2.16 -8.66
N ASP A 47 -3.96 -1.68 -7.74
CA ASP A 47 -5.02 -0.71 -7.99
C ASP A 47 -4.72 0.56 -7.19
N THR A 48 -3.99 1.49 -7.79
CA THR A 48 -3.58 2.74 -7.14
C THR A 48 -4.70 3.78 -7.08
N GLU A 49 -5.67 3.73 -7.99
CA GLU A 49 -6.81 4.66 -7.99
C GLU A 49 -7.65 4.44 -6.74
N ARG A 50 -7.87 3.19 -6.34
CA ARG A 50 -8.56 2.85 -5.09
C ARG A 50 -7.85 3.36 -3.84
N LEU A 51 -6.53 3.54 -3.90
CA LEU A 51 -5.71 4.04 -2.79
C LEU A 51 -5.62 5.57 -2.75
N GLU A 52 -6.02 6.26 -3.81
CA GLU A 52 -5.86 7.71 -3.98
C GLU A 52 -6.37 8.52 -2.78
N PRO A 53 -7.57 8.26 -2.20
CA PRO A 53 -8.07 9.03 -1.05
C PRO A 53 -7.20 8.91 0.21
N HIS A 54 -6.45 7.82 0.34
CA HIS A 54 -5.49 7.63 1.42
C HIS A 54 -4.18 8.34 1.09
N LEU A 55 -3.68 8.18 -0.13
CA LEU A 55 -2.42 8.74 -0.59
C LEU A 55 -2.44 10.27 -0.64
N GLU A 56 -3.57 10.90 -0.98
CA GLU A 56 -3.75 12.35 -0.90
C GLU A 56 -3.54 12.87 0.54
N LYS A 57 -4.17 12.22 1.53
CA LYS A 57 -3.98 12.55 2.94
C LYS A 57 -2.54 12.32 3.41
N VAL A 58 -1.88 11.30 2.86
CA VAL A 58 -0.46 11.06 3.13
C VAL A 58 0.38 12.20 2.55
N ALA A 59 0.07 12.71 1.36
CA ALA A 59 0.78 13.85 0.78
C ALA A 59 0.58 15.14 1.59
N GLU A 60 -0.62 15.37 2.15
CA GLU A 60 -0.85 16.48 3.10
C GLU A 60 0.01 16.35 4.36
N ARG A 61 0.15 15.11 4.88
CA ARG A 61 0.86 14.82 6.13
C ARG A 61 2.38 14.75 5.96
N ILE A 62 2.83 14.24 4.82
CA ILE A 62 4.22 13.98 4.45
C ILE A 62 4.44 14.61 3.07
N PRO A 63 4.64 15.94 2.97
CA PRO A 63 4.74 16.63 1.68
C PRO A 63 5.79 16.05 0.74
N VAL A 64 6.91 15.55 1.29
CA VAL A 64 7.98 14.92 0.50
C VAL A 64 7.51 13.66 -0.26
N PHE A 65 6.43 13.00 0.17
CA PHE A 65 5.81 11.91 -0.59
C PHE A 65 5.23 12.39 -1.93
N GLY A 66 4.55 13.55 -1.92
CA GLY A 66 3.98 14.16 -3.12
C GLY A 66 5.05 14.52 -4.17
N ASP A 67 6.25 14.91 -3.72
CA ASP A 67 7.36 15.31 -4.60
C ASP A 67 8.23 14.13 -5.09
N ALA A 68 8.32 13.07 -4.29
CA ALA A 68 9.22 11.94 -4.53
C ALA A 68 8.66 10.93 -5.55
N GLY A 69 7.33 10.77 -5.61
CA GLY A 69 6.66 9.80 -6.47
C GLY A 69 6.79 8.35 -5.98
N ILE A 70 6.03 7.43 -6.60
CA ILE A 70 5.98 6.02 -6.20
C ILE A 70 7.00 5.22 -7.01
N LYS A 71 7.88 4.48 -6.33
CA LYS A 71 8.89 3.62 -6.98
C LYS A 71 8.34 2.23 -7.30
N ARG A 72 7.54 1.66 -6.40
CA ARG A 72 6.96 0.32 -6.56
C ARG A 72 5.67 0.21 -5.76
N VAL A 73 4.69 -0.49 -6.31
CA VAL A 73 3.50 -0.92 -5.59
C VAL A 73 3.58 -2.44 -5.38
N VAL A 74 3.26 -2.87 -4.17
CA VAL A 74 3.21 -4.29 -3.78
C VAL A 74 1.78 -4.54 -3.30
N SER A 75 1.02 -5.30 -4.09
CA SER A 75 -0.33 -5.72 -3.72
C SER A 75 -0.33 -7.23 -3.49
N GLY A 76 -0.68 -7.64 -2.28
CA GLY A 76 -0.64 -9.04 -1.88
C GLY A 76 -1.89 -9.45 -1.11
N PRO A 77 -2.37 -10.69 -1.28
CA PRO A 77 -3.42 -11.20 -0.44
C PRO A 77 -2.89 -11.43 0.98
N ILE A 78 -3.66 -11.04 1.99
CA ILE A 78 -3.44 -11.43 3.38
C ILE A 78 -4.56 -12.37 3.81
N THR A 79 -4.32 -13.17 4.86
CA THR A 79 -5.32 -14.13 5.38
C THR A 79 -6.40 -13.43 6.23
N GLN A 80 -7.05 -12.44 5.63
CA GLN A 80 -8.24 -11.75 6.09
C GLN A 80 -9.10 -11.48 4.84
N LEU A 81 -10.41 -11.20 4.97
CA LEU A 81 -11.29 -10.92 3.82
C LEU A 81 -10.88 -9.68 2.98
N ARG A 82 -9.73 -9.07 3.26
CA ARG A 82 -9.25 -7.82 2.68
C ARG A 82 -7.87 -8.00 2.09
N MET A 83 -7.63 -7.44 0.90
CA MET A 83 -6.27 -7.26 0.38
C MET A 83 -5.53 -6.16 1.16
N GLU A 84 -4.20 -6.28 1.22
CA GLU A 84 -3.34 -5.17 1.64
C GLU A 84 -2.42 -4.76 0.48
N THR A 85 -2.37 -3.46 0.24
CA THR A 85 -1.47 -2.87 -0.76
C THR A 85 -0.50 -1.92 -0.06
N PHE A 86 0.77 -1.97 -0.45
CA PHE A 86 1.82 -1.09 0.06
C PHE A 86 2.52 -0.37 -1.09
N CYS A 87 2.77 0.92 -0.91
CA CYS A 87 3.54 1.75 -1.82
C CYS A 87 4.94 1.96 -1.26
N LEU A 88 5.96 1.55 -2.00
CA LEU A 88 7.36 1.88 -1.74
C LEU A 88 7.73 3.14 -2.51
N VAL A 89 8.23 4.12 -1.77
CA VAL A 89 8.69 5.41 -2.26
C VAL A 89 10.18 5.51 -1.98
N ARG A 90 10.94 6.02 -2.94
CA ARG A 90 12.33 6.42 -2.71
C ARG A 90 12.34 7.91 -2.43
N LEU A 91 12.72 8.31 -1.23
CA LEU A 91 12.98 9.72 -0.96
C LEU A 91 14.30 10.05 -1.68
N ARG A 92 14.36 11.22 -2.34
CA ARG A 92 15.59 11.66 -3.02
C ARG A 92 16.75 11.76 -2.02
N ASP A 93 17.98 11.71 -2.51
CA ASP A 93 19.17 12.00 -1.69
C ASP A 93 19.12 13.42 -1.09
#